data_AF-A0A1V5GI96-F1
#
_entry.id   AF-A0A1V5GI96-F1
#
_cell.length_a   1.000
_cell.length_b   1.000
_cell.length_c   1.000
_cell.angle_alpha   90.00
_cell.angle_beta   90.00
_cell.angle_gamma   90.00
#
_symmetry.space_group_name_H-M   'P 1'
#
loop_
_entity.id
_entity.type
_entity.pdbx_description
1 polymer ?
#
loop_
_entity_poly.entity_id
_entity_poly.type
_entity_poly.pdbx_seq_one_letter_code
_entity_poly.pdbx_strand_id
1 'polypeptide(L)'
;MAAALRSEASQDNIAGPSPNILLADCGLFEPAPPAEGWLDRRIARGTRDFLQFPAMRPGEIERAFAVGLDLAVECASQGIRRAAAALVGKGASLTADVSACVHTGLPVEKIVDETSGVGGTTLYARRQAVGKPLFYYDLAANDPPRALEYLGGYESAALVGFIIGCAAESIAVTLDGWPALSGALWAAQWAPASRPFLRIAAPLSVSGYPPVRELLGSAPVLAQAECRLPGAAGLRALCAHAS
;
A
#
# COMPACT_ATOMS: atom_id res chain seq x y z
N MET A 1 -10.86 9.02 -19.31
CA MET A 1 -10.37 8.30 -18.10
C MET A 1 -8.85 8.30 -17.99
N ALA A 2 -8.09 7.82 -18.99
CA ALA A 2 -6.62 7.73 -18.93
C ALA A 2 -5.84 9.05 -18.83
N ALA A 3 -6.43 10.19 -19.20
CA ALA A 3 -5.78 11.51 -19.12
C ALA A 3 -5.86 12.14 -17.71
N ALA A 4 -6.89 11.80 -16.92
CA ALA A 4 -7.10 12.35 -15.58
C ALA A 4 -6.18 11.71 -14.52
N LEU A 5 -5.75 10.46 -14.75
CA LEU A 5 -4.80 9.74 -13.89
C LEU A 5 -3.33 10.16 -14.09
N ARG A 6 -3.04 11.06 -15.03
CA ARG A 6 -1.67 11.55 -15.29
C ARG A 6 -1.28 12.73 -14.41
N SER A 7 -2.22 13.42 -13.76
CA SER A 7 -1.91 14.61 -12.95
C SER A 7 -1.41 14.29 -11.54
N GLU A 8 -1.43 13.03 -11.10
CA GLU A 8 -0.81 12.60 -9.82
C GLU A 8 0.73 12.62 -9.87
N ALA A 9 1.32 12.75 -11.07
CA ALA A 9 2.75 12.64 -11.31
C ALA A 9 3.62 13.78 -10.74
N SER A 10 3.05 14.86 -10.20
CA SER A 10 3.82 16.05 -9.80
C SER A 10 4.13 16.16 -8.30
N GLN A 11 3.78 15.18 -7.45
CA GLN A 11 3.95 15.29 -5.99
C GLN A 11 4.90 14.26 -5.36
N ASP A 12 5.36 13.24 -6.09
CA ASP A 12 6.22 12.20 -5.53
C ASP A 12 7.71 12.57 -5.62
N ASN A 13 8.14 13.56 -4.82
CA ASN A 13 9.57 13.83 -4.63
C ASN A 13 10.14 12.83 -3.59
N ILE A 14 10.32 11.59 -4.02
CA ILE A 14 10.87 10.51 -3.18
C ILE A 14 12.38 10.75 -3.01
N ALA A 15 12.82 10.87 -1.76
CA ALA A 15 14.25 10.81 -1.45
C ALA A 15 14.79 9.46 -1.96
N GLY A 16 15.81 9.49 -2.81
CA GLY A 16 16.40 8.29 -3.39
C GLY A 16 16.89 7.28 -2.33
N PRO A 17 17.20 6.05 -2.76
CA PRO A 17 17.69 5.02 -1.85
C PRO A 17 18.91 5.51 -1.04
N SER A 18 18.96 5.08 0.22
CA SER A 18 20.06 5.34 1.15
C SER A 18 20.41 4.01 1.83
N PRO A 19 21.55 3.83 2.53
CA PRO A 19 21.89 2.55 3.15
C PRO A 19 20.82 2.01 4.11
N ASN A 20 19.96 2.90 4.60
CA ASN A 20 18.85 2.61 5.49
C ASN A 20 17.49 2.53 4.80
N ILE A 21 17.38 2.68 3.47
CA ILE A 21 16.12 2.64 2.70
C ILE A 21 16.29 1.68 1.51
N LEU A 22 15.46 0.63 1.46
CA LEU A 22 15.38 -0.29 0.33
C LEU A 22 14.08 -0.09 -0.45
N LEU A 23 14.19 -0.15 -1.77
CA LEU A 23 13.10 -0.07 -2.74
C LEU A 23 12.94 -1.43 -3.40
N ALA A 24 11.84 -2.13 -3.13
CA ALA A 24 11.53 -3.40 -3.78
C ALA A 24 10.69 -3.15 -5.04
N ASP A 25 11.27 -3.43 -6.20
CA ASP A 25 10.50 -3.46 -7.45
C ASP A 25 9.66 -4.73 -7.47
N CYS A 26 8.37 -4.60 -7.15
CA CYS A 26 7.43 -5.71 -7.17
C CYS A 26 6.71 -5.85 -8.54
N GLY A 27 6.88 -4.87 -9.43
CA GLY A 27 6.22 -4.91 -10.73
C GLY A 27 6.13 -3.58 -11.45
N LEU A 28 7.16 -2.73 -11.37
CA LEU A 28 7.27 -1.56 -12.22
C LEU A 28 7.12 -1.92 -13.70
N PHE A 29 6.52 -1.01 -14.46
CA PHE A 29 6.31 -1.20 -15.88
C PHE A 29 7.64 -1.28 -16.65
N GLU A 30 8.57 -0.40 -16.30
CA GLU A 30 9.98 -0.52 -16.68
C GLU A 30 10.77 -0.99 -15.47
N PRO A 31 11.70 -1.94 -15.62
CA PRO A 31 12.51 -2.42 -14.50
C PRO A 31 13.20 -1.27 -13.77
N ALA A 32 13.31 -1.39 -12.44
CA ALA A 32 14.14 -0.49 -11.67
C ALA A 32 15.59 -0.45 -12.18
N PRO A 33 16.27 0.72 -12.10
CA PRO A 33 17.69 0.79 -12.45
C PRO A 33 18.52 -0.08 -11.50
N PRO A 34 19.61 -0.72 -11.97
CA PRO A 34 20.53 -1.47 -11.11
C PRO A 34 21.36 -0.47 -10.30
N ALA A 35 20.82 -0.04 -9.16
CA ALA A 35 21.44 0.93 -8.26
C ALA A 35 21.34 0.45 -6.81
N GLU A 36 22.26 0.94 -5.97
CA GLU A 36 22.26 0.62 -4.55
C GLU A 36 20.91 0.97 -3.90
N GLY A 37 20.40 0.06 -3.08
CA GLY A 37 19.11 0.19 -2.41
C GLY A 37 17.90 -0.25 -3.23
N TRP A 38 18.05 -0.58 -4.51
CA TRP A 38 16.99 -1.28 -5.27
C TRP A 38 17.11 -2.79 -5.12
N LEU A 39 15.97 -3.43 -4.84
CA LEU A 39 15.80 -4.87 -4.84
C LEU A 39 14.92 -5.27 -6.01
N ASP A 40 15.47 -6.07 -6.93
CA ASP A 40 14.67 -6.70 -7.96
C ASP A 40 13.87 -7.85 -7.34
N ARG A 41 12.55 -7.68 -7.28
CA ARG A 41 11.55 -8.63 -6.78
C ARG A 41 10.37 -8.71 -7.74
N ARG A 42 10.63 -8.46 -9.02
CA ARG A 42 9.59 -8.16 -9.99
C ARG A 42 8.73 -9.38 -10.27
N ILE A 43 7.42 -9.24 -10.04
CA ILE A 43 6.46 -10.34 -10.28
C ILE A 43 6.04 -10.39 -11.75
N ALA A 44 5.73 -9.22 -12.32
CA ALA A 44 5.38 -9.02 -13.71
C ALA A 44 5.56 -7.54 -14.10
N ARG A 45 5.22 -7.20 -15.35
CA ARG A 45 5.18 -5.83 -15.84
C ARG A 45 3.84 -5.18 -15.54
N GLY A 46 3.71 -4.53 -14.39
CA GLY A 46 2.43 -3.97 -13.98
C GLY A 46 1.41 -5.06 -13.60
N THR A 47 0.42 -4.68 -12.80
CA THR A 47 -0.81 -5.46 -12.65
C THR A 47 -1.71 -5.22 -13.86
N ARG A 48 -2.73 -6.05 -14.02
CA ARG A 48 -3.81 -5.81 -14.99
C ARG A 48 -4.72 -4.70 -14.47
N ASP A 49 -5.36 -3.99 -15.40
CA ASP A 49 -6.40 -3.03 -15.07
C ASP A 49 -7.59 -3.75 -14.40
N PHE A 50 -7.74 -3.56 -13.08
CA PHE A 50 -8.82 -4.20 -12.31
C PHE A 50 -10.22 -3.78 -12.76
N LEU A 51 -10.35 -2.73 -13.57
CA LEU A 51 -11.65 -2.36 -14.16
C LEU A 51 -12.13 -3.34 -15.22
N GLN A 52 -11.25 -4.22 -15.71
CA GLN A 52 -11.54 -5.15 -16.79
C GLN A 52 -11.25 -6.61 -16.41
N PHE A 53 -10.18 -6.86 -15.64
CA PHE A 53 -9.74 -8.21 -15.26
C PHE A 53 -9.18 -8.19 -13.84
N PRO A 54 -9.15 -9.31 -13.10
CA PRO A 54 -8.48 -9.35 -11.80
C PRO A 54 -7.05 -8.78 -11.89
N ALA A 55 -6.65 -7.92 -10.96
CA ALA A 55 -5.36 -7.21 -11.03
C ALA A 55 -4.18 -8.17 -11.20
N MET A 56 -4.21 -9.29 -10.49
CA MET A 56 -3.19 -10.33 -10.54
C MET A 56 -3.69 -11.57 -11.29
N ARG A 57 -2.76 -12.37 -11.82
CA ARG A 57 -3.02 -13.69 -12.40
C ARG A 57 -2.93 -14.76 -11.31
N PRO A 58 -3.47 -15.97 -11.55
CA PRO A 58 -3.33 -17.07 -10.60
C PRO A 58 -1.86 -17.31 -10.22
N GLY A 59 -1.58 -17.40 -8.93
CA GLY A 59 -0.23 -17.62 -8.41
C GLY A 59 0.61 -16.35 -8.24
N GLU A 60 0.15 -15.18 -8.70
CA GLU A 60 0.92 -13.92 -8.57
C GLU A 60 0.79 -13.29 -7.19
N ILE A 61 -0.35 -13.41 -6.52
CA ILE A 61 -0.52 -12.90 -5.16
C ILE A 61 0.41 -13.62 -4.20
N GLU A 62 0.59 -14.93 -4.33
CA GLU A 62 1.48 -15.72 -3.49
C GLU A 62 2.94 -15.31 -3.70
N ARG A 63 3.35 -15.04 -4.95
CA ARG A 63 4.70 -14.54 -5.23
C ARG A 63 4.91 -13.15 -4.65
N ALA A 64 3.97 -12.24 -4.84
CA ALA A 64 4.05 -10.88 -4.30
C ALA A 64 4.07 -10.88 -2.76
N PHE A 65 3.23 -11.71 -2.14
CA PHE A 65 3.19 -11.90 -0.70
C PHE A 65 4.50 -12.46 -0.15
N ALA A 66 5.09 -13.46 -0.84
CA ALA A 66 6.38 -14.04 -0.46
C ALA A 66 7.51 -13.01 -0.45
N VAL A 67 7.52 -12.03 -1.37
CA VAL A 67 8.49 -10.92 -1.35
C VAL A 67 8.47 -10.20 0.00
N GLY A 68 7.27 -9.91 0.51
CA GLY A 68 7.12 -9.27 1.82
C GLY A 68 7.65 -10.12 2.97
N LEU A 69 7.33 -11.42 2.97
CA LEU A 69 7.82 -12.35 3.99
C LEU A 69 9.36 -12.42 3.99
N ASP A 70 9.97 -12.53 2.82
CA ASP A 70 11.42 -12.61 2.68
C ASP A 70 12.09 -11.34 3.23
N LEU A 71 11.52 -10.17 2.97
CA LEU A 71 12.02 -8.90 3.52
C LEU A 71 11.91 -8.85 5.04
N ALA A 72 10.83 -9.38 5.62
CA ALA A 72 10.67 -9.43 7.07
C ALA A 72 11.71 -10.37 7.72
N VAL A 73 11.96 -11.54 7.12
CA VAL A 73 13.00 -12.47 7.56
C VAL A 73 14.39 -11.82 7.45
N GLU A 74 14.65 -11.11 6.35
CA GLU A 74 15.89 -10.36 6.18
C GLU A 74 16.07 -9.32 7.30
N CYS A 75 15.03 -8.53 7.60
CA CYS A 75 15.05 -7.59 8.73
C CYS A 75 15.37 -8.30 10.05
N ALA A 76 14.71 -9.43 10.34
CA ALA A 76 14.92 -10.19 11.56
C ALA A 76 16.37 -10.70 11.68
N SER A 77 16.92 -11.23 10.58
CA SER A 77 18.31 -11.73 10.51
C SER A 77 19.35 -10.64 10.75
N GLN A 78 19.02 -9.39 10.40
CA GLN A 78 19.85 -8.20 10.63
C GLN A 78 19.65 -7.62 12.04
N GLY A 79 18.84 -8.24 12.90
CA GLY A 79 18.56 -7.76 14.25
C GLY A 79 17.64 -6.55 14.30
N ILE A 80 16.94 -6.21 13.20
CA ILE A 80 15.98 -5.12 13.15
C ILE A 80 14.77 -5.48 14.03
N ARG A 81 14.29 -4.51 14.81
CA ARG A 81 13.12 -4.65 15.70
C ARG A 81 12.05 -3.58 15.48
N ARG A 82 12.40 -2.55 14.72
CA ARG A 82 11.48 -1.51 14.27
C ARG A 82 11.65 -1.35 12.79
N ALA A 83 10.61 -1.75 12.11
CA ALA A 83 10.37 -1.47 10.73
C ALA A 83 9.46 -0.23 10.58
N ALA A 84 9.31 0.20 9.34
CA ALA A 84 8.44 1.19 8.80
C ALA A 84 8.09 0.70 7.37
N ALA A 85 7.15 1.30 6.66
CA ALA A 85 6.89 0.96 5.28
C ALA A 85 6.06 2.06 4.62
N ALA A 86 6.28 2.27 3.34
CA ALA A 86 5.39 3.04 2.49
C ALA A 86 5.24 2.33 1.14
N LEU A 87 4.14 2.60 0.45
CA LEU A 87 3.95 2.12 -0.92
C LEU A 87 4.16 3.28 -1.87
N VAL A 88 4.86 3.00 -2.96
CA VAL A 88 4.98 3.94 -4.06
C VAL A 88 4.39 3.29 -5.28
N GLY A 89 3.61 4.07 -6.01
CA GLY A 89 3.20 3.61 -7.30
C GLY A 89 2.12 4.38 -7.98
N LYS A 90 2.20 4.40 -9.30
CA LYS A 90 1.13 4.94 -10.13
C LYS A 90 -0.08 4.03 -9.98
N GLY A 91 -1.15 4.59 -9.40
CA GLY A 91 -2.37 3.86 -9.05
C GLY A 91 -2.42 3.31 -7.61
N ALA A 92 -1.35 3.39 -6.82
CA ALA A 92 -1.34 2.90 -5.44
C ALA A 92 -2.34 3.66 -4.55
N SER A 93 -2.57 4.95 -4.84
CA SER A 93 -3.58 5.74 -4.15
C SER A 93 -5.01 5.28 -4.50
N LEU A 94 -5.23 4.77 -5.72
CA LEU A 94 -6.52 4.25 -6.17
C LEU A 94 -6.81 2.87 -5.55
N THR A 95 -5.82 1.97 -5.53
CA THR A 95 -5.95 0.67 -4.84
C THR A 95 -6.17 0.85 -3.33
N ALA A 96 -5.56 1.88 -2.75
CA ALA A 96 -5.79 2.28 -1.36
C ALA A 96 -7.25 2.70 -1.09
N ASP A 97 -7.84 3.52 -1.97
CA ASP A 97 -9.24 3.93 -1.86
C ASP A 97 -10.18 2.72 -1.93
N VAL A 98 -9.89 1.78 -2.83
CA VAL A 98 -10.64 0.53 -2.94
C VAL A 98 -10.53 -0.28 -1.64
N SER A 99 -9.32 -0.47 -1.11
CA SER A 99 -9.11 -1.15 0.17
C SER A 99 -9.90 -0.47 1.31
N ALA A 100 -9.83 0.86 1.40
CA ALA A 100 -10.57 1.60 2.42
C ALA A 100 -12.08 1.41 2.29
N CYS A 101 -12.64 1.43 1.07
CA CYS A 101 -14.06 1.13 0.85
C CYS A 101 -14.44 -0.29 1.31
N VAL A 102 -13.65 -1.30 0.92
CA VAL A 102 -13.90 -2.71 1.27
C VAL A 102 -13.95 -2.91 2.78
N HIS A 103 -12.96 -2.38 3.51
CA HIS A 103 -12.82 -2.66 4.94
C HIS A 103 -13.70 -1.78 5.82
N THR A 104 -13.95 -0.53 5.42
CA THR A 104 -14.81 0.37 6.20
C THR A 104 -16.29 0.16 5.90
N GLY A 105 -16.63 -0.41 4.74
CA GLY A 105 -18.01 -0.50 4.25
C GLY A 105 -18.61 0.87 3.90
N LEU A 106 -17.81 1.93 3.88
CA LEU A 106 -18.28 3.27 3.55
C LEU A 106 -18.50 3.43 2.05
N PRO A 107 -19.47 4.26 1.64
CA PRO A 107 -19.67 4.57 0.23
C PRO A 107 -18.46 5.34 -0.32
N VAL A 108 -18.20 5.16 -1.62
CA VAL A 108 -17.00 5.70 -2.30
C VAL A 108 -16.88 7.21 -2.13
N GLU A 109 -17.99 7.94 -2.05
CA GLU A 109 -18.02 9.40 -1.88
C GLU A 109 -17.50 9.86 -0.51
N LYS A 110 -17.45 8.98 0.49
CA LYS A 110 -16.91 9.26 1.83
C LYS A 110 -15.41 8.98 1.93
N ILE A 111 -14.91 8.09 1.07
CA ILE A 111 -13.48 7.77 0.98
C ILE A 111 -12.78 8.71 -0.01
N VAL A 112 -13.38 8.88 -1.19
CA VAL A 112 -12.86 9.66 -2.31
C VAL A 112 -13.64 10.98 -2.40
N ASP A 113 -13.10 12.03 -1.80
CA ASP A 113 -13.64 13.39 -1.86
C ASP A 113 -12.54 14.42 -2.16
N GLU A 114 -12.87 15.71 -2.10
CA GLU A 114 -11.94 16.79 -2.41
C GLU A 114 -10.72 16.84 -1.48
N THR A 115 -10.77 16.21 -0.29
CA THR A 115 -9.62 16.13 0.63
C THR A 115 -8.50 15.23 0.11
N SER A 116 -8.80 14.37 -0.87
CA SER A 116 -7.79 13.57 -1.59
C SER A 116 -6.91 14.40 -2.54
N GLY A 117 -7.15 15.72 -2.63
CA GLY A 117 -6.38 16.62 -3.48
C GLY A 117 -6.78 16.59 -4.96
N VAL A 118 -7.82 15.83 -5.31
CA VAL A 118 -8.41 15.81 -6.65
C VAL A 118 -9.78 16.49 -6.68
N GLY A 119 -10.02 17.30 -7.72
CA GLY A 119 -11.26 18.08 -7.89
C GLY A 119 -11.98 17.81 -9.22
N GLY A 120 -13.20 18.31 -9.34
CA GLY A 120 -13.96 18.37 -10.59
C GLY A 120 -14.13 17.01 -11.29
N THR A 121 -13.88 16.96 -12.59
CA THR A 121 -14.05 15.75 -13.42
C THR A 121 -13.08 14.63 -13.04
N THR A 122 -11.91 14.95 -12.48
CA THR A 122 -10.93 13.97 -11.99
C THR A 122 -11.47 13.23 -10.77
N LEU A 123 -12.11 13.95 -9.83
CA LEU A 123 -12.75 13.35 -8.66
C LEU A 123 -13.85 12.35 -9.08
N TYR A 124 -14.69 12.74 -10.03
CA TYR A 124 -15.74 11.86 -10.56
C TYR A 124 -15.17 10.60 -11.24
N ALA A 125 -14.13 10.75 -12.07
CA ALA A 125 -13.47 9.61 -12.71
C ALA A 125 -12.84 8.66 -11.69
N ARG A 126 -12.22 9.20 -10.63
CA ARG A 126 -11.64 8.41 -9.55
C ARG A 126 -12.71 7.63 -8.77
N ARG A 127 -13.82 8.28 -8.41
CA ARG A 127 -14.98 7.60 -7.80
C ARG A 127 -15.51 6.45 -8.66
N GLN A 128 -15.62 6.65 -9.98
CA GLN A 128 -16.01 5.57 -10.87
C GLN A 128 -14.99 4.43 -10.90
N ALA A 129 -13.70 4.74 -10.90
CA ALA A 129 -12.64 3.75 -10.92
C ALA A 129 -12.60 2.92 -9.61
N VAL A 130 -13.03 3.50 -8.48
CA VAL A 130 -13.16 2.76 -7.21
C VAL A 130 -14.48 1.97 -7.14
N GLY A 131 -15.61 2.60 -7.47
CA GLY A 131 -16.94 2.00 -7.27
C GLY A 131 -17.30 0.89 -8.25
N LYS A 132 -16.90 1.01 -9.52
CA LYS A 132 -17.21 0.00 -10.55
C LYS A 132 -16.67 -1.41 -10.21
N PRO A 133 -15.38 -1.58 -9.88
CA PRO A 133 -14.85 -2.92 -9.62
C PRO A 133 -15.39 -3.50 -8.30
N LEU A 134 -15.70 -2.67 -7.30
CA LEU A 134 -16.36 -3.11 -6.07
C LEU A 134 -17.75 -3.71 -6.37
N PHE A 135 -18.51 -3.08 -7.26
CA PHE A 135 -19.80 -3.61 -7.70
C PHE A 135 -19.66 -4.85 -8.58
N TYR A 136 -18.72 -4.84 -9.53
CA TYR A 136 -18.59 -5.90 -10.52
C TYR A 136 -18.09 -7.22 -9.93
N TYR A 137 -17.09 -7.17 -9.05
CA TYR A 137 -16.51 -8.39 -8.50
C TYR A 137 -17.24 -8.92 -7.28
N ASP A 138 -18.09 -8.10 -6.64
CA ASP A 138 -18.82 -8.47 -5.41
C ASP A 138 -17.91 -9.12 -4.35
N LEU A 139 -16.71 -8.54 -4.20
CA LEU A 139 -15.70 -9.04 -3.27
C LEU A 139 -15.91 -8.39 -1.91
N ALA A 140 -16.65 -9.10 -1.06
CA ALA A 140 -16.73 -8.76 0.34
C ALA A 140 -15.37 -8.98 1.02
N ALA A 141 -15.15 -8.28 2.14
CA ALA A 141 -13.92 -8.39 2.92
C ALA A 141 -13.71 -9.78 3.58
N ASN A 142 -14.58 -10.75 3.34
CA ASN A 142 -14.50 -12.07 3.97
C ASN A 142 -13.49 -13.03 3.32
N ASP A 143 -12.93 -12.66 2.16
CA ASP A 143 -11.83 -13.38 1.50
C ASP A 143 -10.69 -12.38 1.15
N PRO A 144 -9.86 -12.00 2.14
CA PRO A 144 -8.84 -10.96 1.97
C PRO A 144 -7.82 -11.26 0.86
N PRO A 145 -7.28 -12.49 0.72
CA PRO A 145 -6.36 -12.82 -0.37
C PRO A 145 -7.02 -12.62 -1.73
N ARG A 146 -8.24 -13.13 -1.93
CA ARG A 146 -8.94 -13.00 -3.20
C ARG A 146 -9.28 -11.55 -3.53
N ALA A 147 -9.77 -10.80 -2.54
CA ALA A 147 -10.06 -9.38 -2.73
C ALA A 147 -8.81 -8.59 -3.12
N LEU A 148 -7.67 -8.86 -2.47
CA LEU A 148 -6.38 -8.26 -2.79
C LEU A 148 -5.85 -8.68 -4.17
N GLU A 149 -6.02 -9.94 -4.57
CA GLU A 149 -5.64 -10.45 -5.91
C GLU A 149 -6.38 -9.71 -7.03
N TYR A 150 -7.65 -9.38 -6.79
CA TYR A 150 -8.52 -8.75 -7.79
C TYR A 150 -8.39 -7.23 -7.83
N LEU A 151 -8.25 -6.58 -6.68
CA LEU A 151 -8.41 -5.13 -6.51
C LEU A 151 -7.12 -4.43 -6.06
N GLY A 152 -6.08 -5.18 -5.70
CA GLY A 152 -4.82 -4.65 -5.18
C GLY A 152 -3.75 -4.45 -6.25
N GLY A 153 -2.53 -4.22 -5.77
CA GLY A 153 -1.29 -4.23 -6.54
C GLY A 153 -0.25 -5.14 -5.91
N TYR A 154 0.80 -5.49 -6.66
CA TYR A 154 1.87 -6.36 -6.15
C TYR A 154 2.55 -5.74 -4.93
N GLU A 155 2.70 -4.42 -4.92
CA GLU A 155 3.23 -3.65 -3.79
C GLU A 155 2.36 -3.78 -2.54
N SER A 156 1.03 -3.80 -2.72
CA SER A 156 0.08 -4.00 -1.62
C SER A 156 0.17 -5.43 -1.07
N ALA A 157 0.25 -6.45 -1.93
CA ALA A 157 0.45 -7.85 -1.51
C ALA A 157 1.81 -8.07 -0.81
N ALA A 158 2.87 -7.45 -1.31
CA ALA A 158 4.18 -7.47 -0.66
C ALA A 158 4.16 -6.78 0.71
N LEU A 159 3.49 -5.63 0.84
CA LEU A 159 3.33 -4.98 2.15
C LEU A 159 2.57 -5.87 3.14
N VAL A 160 1.54 -6.59 2.67
CA VAL A 160 0.78 -7.51 3.52
C VAL A 160 1.66 -8.66 4.00
N GLY A 161 2.46 -9.27 3.12
CA GLY A 161 3.46 -10.25 3.50
C GLY A 161 4.49 -9.70 4.49
N PHE A 162 4.96 -8.49 4.26
CA PHE A 162 5.94 -7.83 5.12
C PHE A 162 5.39 -7.58 6.53
N ILE A 163 4.18 -7.05 6.65
CA ILE A 163 3.52 -6.81 7.94
C ILE A 163 3.35 -8.13 8.71
N ILE A 164 2.87 -9.17 8.04
CA ILE A 164 2.61 -10.47 8.67
C ILE A 164 3.93 -11.14 9.09
N GLY A 165 4.95 -11.11 8.23
CA GLY A 165 6.28 -11.61 8.55
C GLY A 165 6.92 -10.84 9.71
N CYS A 166 6.83 -9.51 9.71
CA CYS A 166 7.34 -8.69 10.80
C CYS A 166 6.64 -9.00 12.12
N ALA A 167 5.32 -9.20 12.11
CA ALA A 167 4.58 -9.59 13.31
C ALA A 167 5.04 -10.96 13.85
N ALA A 168 5.29 -11.94 12.98
CA ALA A 168 5.84 -13.24 13.37
C ALA A 168 7.23 -13.13 14.03
N GLU A 169 8.05 -12.19 13.54
CA GLU A 169 9.40 -11.91 14.04
C GLU A 169 9.44 -10.87 15.17
N SER A 170 8.29 -10.47 15.70
CA SER A 170 8.16 -9.44 16.74
C SER A 170 8.78 -8.08 16.38
N ILE A 171 8.69 -7.69 15.11
CA ILE A 171 9.15 -6.41 14.55
C ILE A 171 7.95 -5.47 14.43
N ALA A 172 8.02 -4.30 15.07
CA ALA A 172 6.98 -3.27 14.91
C ALA A 172 7.12 -2.55 13.56
N VAL A 173 6.03 -2.32 12.82
CA VAL A 173 6.04 -1.66 11.50
C VAL A 173 5.34 -0.31 11.56
N THR A 174 6.05 0.77 11.25
CA THR A 174 5.48 2.13 11.13
C THR A 174 5.08 2.46 9.69
N LEU A 175 3.80 2.59 9.44
CA LEU A 175 3.23 2.80 8.12
C LEU A 175 3.12 4.30 7.81
N ASP A 176 3.58 4.70 6.63
CA ASP A 176 3.48 6.08 6.15
C ASP A 176 2.65 6.18 4.86
N GLY A 177 1.80 7.20 4.81
CA GLY A 177 0.95 7.52 3.68
C GLY A 177 -0.32 6.69 3.55
N TRP A 178 -1.26 7.22 2.76
CA TRP A 178 -2.58 6.61 2.54
C TRP A 178 -2.51 5.18 1.96
N PRO A 179 -1.65 4.88 0.97
CA PRO A 179 -1.50 3.52 0.46
C PRO A 179 -1.05 2.50 1.50
N ALA A 180 -0.06 2.83 2.34
CA ALA A 180 0.44 1.88 3.33
C ALA A 180 -0.59 1.60 4.43
N LEU A 181 -1.27 2.64 4.90
CA LEU A 181 -2.32 2.49 5.91
C LEU A 181 -3.50 1.64 5.40
N SER A 182 -3.98 1.95 4.20
CA SER A 182 -5.10 1.20 3.61
C SER A 182 -4.68 -0.21 3.21
N GLY A 183 -3.43 -0.42 2.76
CA GLY A 183 -2.87 -1.73 2.49
C GLY A 183 -2.74 -2.59 3.75
N ALA A 184 -2.41 -1.99 4.89
CA ALA A 184 -2.30 -2.69 6.17
C ALA A 184 -3.62 -3.23 6.71
N LEU A 185 -4.77 -2.72 6.24
CA LEU A 185 -6.08 -3.30 6.58
C LEU A 185 -6.19 -4.75 6.11
N TRP A 186 -5.67 -5.06 4.92
CA TRP A 186 -5.60 -6.43 4.40
C TRP A 186 -4.80 -7.33 5.35
N ALA A 187 -3.64 -6.87 5.83
CA ALA A 187 -2.82 -7.63 6.76
C ALA A 187 -3.51 -7.82 8.12
N ALA A 188 -4.12 -6.76 8.65
CA ALA A 188 -4.87 -6.79 9.90
C ALA A 188 -6.13 -7.68 9.83
N GLN A 189 -6.69 -7.87 8.64
CA GLN A 189 -7.81 -8.77 8.41
C GLN A 189 -7.35 -10.21 8.20
N TRP A 190 -6.33 -10.43 7.36
CA TRP A 190 -5.79 -11.75 7.03
C TRP A 190 -5.11 -12.40 8.24
N ALA A 191 -4.34 -11.62 9.01
CA ALA A 191 -3.73 -12.06 10.26
C ALA A 191 -3.97 -11.02 11.36
N PRO A 192 -5.09 -11.11 12.11
CA PRO A 192 -5.43 -10.20 13.20
C PRO A 192 -4.34 -10.00 14.26
N ALA A 193 -3.49 -11.01 14.46
CA ALA A 193 -2.35 -10.97 15.37
C ALA A 193 -1.25 -9.96 14.94
N SER A 194 -1.30 -9.44 13.72
CA SER A 194 -0.37 -8.40 13.24
C SER A 194 -0.68 -7.00 13.81
N ARG A 195 -1.94 -6.72 14.18
CA ARG A 195 -2.38 -5.39 14.64
C ARG A 195 -1.51 -4.78 15.75
N PRO A 196 -1.11 -5.52 16.82
CA PRO A 196 -0.27 -4.95 17.88
C PRO A 196 1.11 -4.44 17.42
N PHE A 197 1.57 -4.87 16.25
CA PHE A 197 2.85 -4.47 15.66
C PHE A 197 2.74 -3.26 14.73
N LEU A 198 1.53 -2.83 14.35
CA LEU A 198 1.33 -1.71 13.45
C LEU A 198 1.42 -0.38 14.19
N ARG A 199 2.13 0.58 13.60
CA ARG A 199 2.19 1.97 14.02
C ARG A 199 1.86 2.87 12.85
N ILE A 200 1.22 4.00 13.11
CA ILE A 200 0.94 5.01 12.08
C ILE A 200 2.00 6.10 12.24
N ALA A 201 2.68 6.47 11.14
CA ALA A 201 3.70 7.52 11.18
C ALA A 201 3.09 8.85 11.62
N ALA A 202 2.14 9.35 10.83
CA ALA A 202 1.48 10.65 11.04
C ALA A 202 -0.01 10.57 10.67
N PRO A 203 -0.85 11.46 11.22
CA PRO A 203 -2.24 11.57 10.78
C PRO A 203 -2.33 12.10 9.34
N LEU A 204 -3.36 11.66 8.61
CA LEU A 204 -3.62 12.10 7.24
C LEU A 204 -4.84 13.02 7.17
N SER A 205 -4.78 14.03 6.31
CA SER A 205 -5.88 14.95 6.02
C SER A 205 -6.77 14.44 4.88
N VAL A 206 -7.15 13.17 4.91
CA VAL A 206 -8.11 12.58 3.96
C VAL A 206 -9.33 12.07 4.72
N SER A 207 -10.54 12.24 4.16
CA SER A 207 -11.79 11.89 4.84
C SER A 207 -11.93 10.41 5.21
N GLY A 208 -11.28 9.52 4.45
CA GLY A 208 -11.23 8.09 4.77
C GLY A 208 -10.29 7.74 5.94
N TYR A 209 -9.45 8.65 6.42
CA TYR A 209 -8.44 8.35 7.43
C TYR A 209 -9.00 7.98 8.81
N PRO A 210 -9.96 8.72 9.41
CA PRO A 210 -10.49 8.38 10.72
C PRO A 210 -11.01 6.93 10.87
N PRO A 211 -11.85 6.38 9.96
CA PRO A 211 -12.31 5.00 10.08
C PRO A 211 -11.18 3.99 9.79
N VAL A 212 -10.26 4.27 8.87
CA VAL A 212 -9.09 3.40 8.63
C VAL A 212 -8.21 3.31 9.87
N ARG A 213 -7.94 4.44 10.53
CA ARG A 213 -7.19 4.50 11.79
C ARG A 213 -7.86 3.66 12.88
N GLU A 214 -9.19 3.75 12.99
CA GLU A 214 -9.96 2.99 13.97
C GLU A 214 -9.84 1.48 13.73
N LEU A 215 -9.98 1.03 12.48
CA LEU A 215 -9.82 -0.39 12.11
C LEU A 215 -8.40 -0.94 12.34
N LEU A 216 -7.38 -0.10 12.17
CA LEU A 216 -6.00 -0.45 12.48
C LEU A 216 -5.71 -0.47 14.00
N GLY A 217 -6.51 0.24 14.80
CA GLY A 217 -6.37 0.27 16.26
C GLY A 217 -5.07 0.92 16.75
N SER A 218 -4.42 1.76 15.92
CA SER A 218 -3.16 2.44 16.28
C SER A 218 -3.32 3.96 16.26
N ALA A 219 -2.72 4.62 17.24
CA ALA A 219 -2.53 6.07 17.21
C ALA A 219 -1.30 6.46 16.37
N PRO A 220 -1.25 7.66 15.79
CA PRO A 220 -0.04 8.22 15.17
C PRO A 220 1.09 8.39 16.18
N VAL A 221 2.33 8.18 15.71
CA VAL A 221 3.55 8.36 16.51
C VAL A 221 4.09 9.78 16.41
N LEU A 222 3.91 10.45 15.26
CA LEU A 222 4.37 11.82 15.00
C LEU A 222 3.18 12.79 14.85
N ALA A 223 3.44 14.06 15.13
CA ALA A 223 2.52 15.14 14.78
C ALA A 223 2.58 15.45 13.28
N GLN A 224 1.46 15.93 12.70
CA GLN A 224 1.36 16.16 11.25
C GLN A 224 2.44 17.09 10.68
N ALA A 225 2.85 18.11 11.44
CA ALA A 225 3.86 19.09 11.03
C ALA A 225 5.30 18.53 10.98
N GLU A 226 5.53 17.35 11.56
CA GLU A 226 6.84 16.68 11.63
C GLU A 226 7.03 15.67 10.49
N CYS A 227 6.00 15.47 9.66
CA CYS A 227 5.99 14.46 8.61
C CYS A 227 6.65 14.97 7.32
N ARG A 228 7.98 14.86 7.28
CA ARG A 228 8.71 14.63 6.03
C ARG A 228 9.72 13.56 6.38
N LEU A 229 9.50 12.28 6.08
CA LEU A 229 10.46 11.21 6.43
C LEU A 229 11.88 11.60 5.95
N PRO A 230 12.80 12.05 6.84
CA PRO A 230 14.17 12.33 6.48
C PRO A 230 14.98 11.21 7.11
N GLY A 231 15.14 10.09 6.41
CA GLY A 231 16.01 8.98 6.83
C GLY A 231 15.82 8.56 8.29
N ALA A 232 14.74 7.83 8.60
CA ALA A 232 14.70 7.09 9.86
C ALA A 232 15.82 6.03 9.83
N ALA A 233 16.74 6.10 10.80
CA ALA A 233 17.75 5.08 10.98
C ALA A 233 17.05 3.72 11.15
N GLY A 234 17.22 2.83 10.16
CA GLY A 234 16.82 1.44 10.23
C GLY A 234 15.57 1.01 9.47
N LEU A 235 15.17 1.60 8.33
CA LEU A 235 14.09 0.98 7.54
C LEU A 235 14.24 0.78 6.03
N ARG A 236 14.25 -0.51 5.71
CA ARG A 236 14.16 -1.13 4.40
C ARG A 236 12.74 -1.63 4.06
N ALA A 237 11.94 -0.87 3.30
CA ALA A 237 10.99 -1.36 2.27
C ALA A 237 10.05 -0.24 1.77
N LEU A 238 10.18 0.11 0.49
CA LEU A 238 9.15 0.78 -0.30
C LEU A 238 8.89 -0.12 -1.52
N CYS A 239 7.69 -0.68 -1.63
CA CYS A 239 7.34 -1.44 -2.82
C CYS A 239 6.88 -0.45 -3.90
N ALA A 240 7.57 -0.44 -5.04
CA ALA A 240 7.27 0.45 -6.16
C ALA A 240 6.44 -0.30 -7.22
N HIS A 241 5.32 0.27 -7.67
CA HIS A 241 4.52 -0.25 -8.79
C HIS A 241 4.09 0.86 -9.76
N ALA A 242 4.22 0.66 -11.06
CA ALA A 242 3.68 1.62 -12.02
C ALA A 242 2.70 0.88 -12.91
N SER A 243 1.42 1.27 -12.84
CA SER A 243 0.39 0.93 -13.81
C SER A 243 0.25 1.98 -14.91
#